data_AF-A0A8T7FVW5-F1
#
_entry.id   AF-A0A8T7FVW5-F1
#
_cell.length_a   1.000
_cell.length_b   1.000
_cell.length_c   1.000
_cell.angle_alpha   90.00
_cell.angle_beta   90.00
_cell.angle_gamma   90.00
#
_symmetry.space_group_name_H-M   'P 1'
#
loop_
_entity.id
_entity.type
_entity.pdbx_description
1 polymer ?
#
loop_
_entity_poly.entity_id
_entity_poly.type
_entity_poly.pdbx_seq_one_letter_code
_entity_poly.pdbx_strand_id
1 'polypeptide(L)'
;MTQDSGKKPVPHHKKHIARLQREQQQSRIILYTFFGILAAVILLLVYGWLDINYLQLNRPVAKVGDAEILTRDFEARVRLQRQSLLNQYGQYKQYEQFFGMDFSAQTQQIEAQLAVPESIGQSVLEQMIDEELIRQEAAKRGITVSEEELNETVQAGFDFFPNGTPTPSVTPTEIEYPDNSPEIFKLVTATLQFTATAESTSTATAQPTVDSTATVEPSATPTQTATATVTLEPTVTPTSGPDRDALPDLHAHHAGRIRKDARGYR
;
A
#
# COMPACT_ATOMS: atom_id res chain seq x y z
N MET A 1 46.89 24.26 -94.18
CA MET A 1 47.67 23.81 -93.00
C MET A 1 47.01 24.46 -91.79
N THR A 2 46.40 23.80 -90.81
CA THR A 2 46.95 22.79 -89.88
C THR A 2 45.87 22.14 -89.00
N GLN A 3 46.04 20.83 -88.76
CA GLN A 3 45.76 20.03 -87.54
C GLN A 3 44.31 19.77 -87.10
N ASP A 4 43.77 18.64 -87.59
CA ASP A 4 42.75 17.80 -86.95
C ASP A 4 43.42 16.94 -85.87
N SER A 5 43.05 17.14 -84.60
CA SER A 5 43.64 16.42 -83.45
C SER A 5 42.76 15.23 -83.10
N GLY A 6 43.30 14.04 -83.35
CA GLY A 6 42.59 12.77 -83.22
C GLY A 6 42.11 12.44 -81.80
N LYS A 7 40.90 11.91 -81.75
CA LYS A 7 40.46 10.99 -80.69
C LYS A 7 39.80 9.78 -81.34
N LYS A 8 40.57 8.70 -81.46
CA LYS A 8 40.03 7.38 -81.78
C LYS A 8 39.32 6.84 -80.53
N PRO A 9 38.03 6.49 -80.56
CA PRO A 9 37.40 5.80 -79.46
C PRO A 9 37.96 4.37 -79.41
N VAL A 10 38.56 4.00 -78.29
CA VAL A 10 39.07 2.65 -78.05
C VAL A 10 37.85 1.71 -77.98
N PRO A 11 37.73 0.70 -78.85
CA PRO A 11 36.59 -0.21 -78.81
C PRO A 11 36.71 -1.11 -77.59
N HIS A 12 35.84 -0.92 -76.60
CA HIS A 12 35.73 -1.83 -75.46
C HIS A 12 35.39 -3.24 -75.97
N HIS A 13 36.35 -4.16 -75.81
CA HIS A 13 36.27 -5.54 -76.26
C HIS A 13 35.08 -6.22 -75.55
N LYS A 14 34.12 -6.75 -76.33
CA LYS A 14 32.88 -7.38 -75.84
C LYS A 14 33.12 -8.45 -74.75
N LYS A 15 34.31 -9.05 -74.69
CA LYS A 15 34.71 -10.03 -73.67
C LYS A 15 34.93 -9.43 -72.27
N HIS A 16 35.33 -8.15 -72.14
CA HIS A 16 35.47 -7.49 -70.83
C HIS A 16 34.11 -7.07 -70.25
N ILE A 17 33.13 -6.77 -71.11
CA ILE A 17 31.75 -6.44 -70.69
C ILE A 17 31.07 -7.65 -70.05
N ALA A 18 31.32 -8.86 -70.56
CA ALA A 18 30.76 -10.10 -70.01
C ALA A 18 31.32 -10.46 -68.61
N ARG A 19 32.55 -10.06 -68.29
CA ARG A 19 33.14 -10.26 -66.96
C ARG A 19 32.62 -9.24 -65.94
N LEU A 20 32.50 -7.98 -66.37
CA LEU A 20 31.95 -6.90 -65.54
C LEU A 20 30.49 -7.16 -65.12
N GLN A 21 29.67 -7.71 -66.01
CA GLN A 21 28.27 -8.05 -65.70
C GLN A 21 28.13 -9.17 -64.65
N ARG A 22 29.06 -10.14 -64.62
CA ARG A 22 29.07 -11.22 -63.61
C ARG A 22 29.45 -10.70 -62.23
N GLU A 23 30.40 -9.76 -62.16
CA GLU A 23 30.80 -9.11 -60.90
C GLU A 23 29.66 -8.25 -60.33
N GLN A 24 28.89 -7.56 -61.18
CA GLN A 24 27.71 -6.81 -60.74
C GLN A 24 26.57 -7.70 -60.22
N GLN A 25 26.41 -8.91 -60.78
CA GLN A 25 25.43 -9.87 -60.25
C GLN A 25 25.89 -10.46 -58.91
N GLN A 26 27.17 -10.78 -58.78
CA GLN A 26 27.75 -11.26 -57.52
C GLN A 26 27.67 -10.20 -56.42
N SER A 27 27.95 -8.93 -56.74
CA SER A 27 27.84 -7.84 -55.76
C SER A 27 26.39 -7.60 -55.31
N ARG A 28 25.41 -7.70 -56.21
CA ARG A 28 23.98 -7.61 -55.84
C ARG A 28 23.52 -8.76 -54.95
N ILE A 29 23.95 -10.00 -55.23
CA ILE A 29 23.61 -11.15 -54.39
C ILE A 29 24.20 -10.97 -52.99
N ILE A 30 25.48 -10.60 -52.87
CA ILE A 30 26.12 -10.32 -51.57
C ILE A 30 25.38 -9.20 -50.83
N LEU A 31 24.99 -8.15 -51.53
CA LEU A 31 24.24 -7.03 -50.97
C LEU A 31 22.84 -7.45 -50.47
N TYR A 32 22.11 -8.28 -51.22
CA TYR A 32 20.82 -8.82 -50.75
C TYR A 32 20.98 -9.77 -49.57
N THR A 33 22.01 -10.62 -49.55
CA THR A 33 22.30 -11.47 -48.40
C THR A 33 22.65 -10.64 -47.17
N PHE A 34 23.45 -9.58 -47.33
CA PHE A 34 23.77 -8.64 -46.26
C PHE A 34 22.51 -7.97 -45.71
N PHE A 35 21.65 -7.42 -46.57
CA PHE A 35 20.39 -6.82 -46.13
C PHE A 35 19.43 -7.85 -45.54
N GLY A 36 19.45 -9.10 -46.03
CA GLY A 36 18.68 -10.21 -45.46
C GLY A 36 19.12 -10.53 -44.03
N ILE A 37 20.42 -10.61 -43.78
CA ILE A 37 20.97 -10.80 -42.43
C ILE A 37 20.66 -9.59 -41.55
N LEU A 38 20.86 -8.37 -42.06
CA LEU A 38 20.54 -7.14 -41.32
C LEU A 38 19.07 -7.09 -40.92
N ALA A 39 18.15 -7.42 -41.85
CA ALA A 39 16.73 -7.49 -41.59
C ALA A 39 16.39 -8.57 -40.56
N ALA A 40 17.02 -9.76 -40.63
CA ALA A 40 16.83 -10.82 -39.65
C ALA A 40 17.27 -10.38 -38.23
N VAL A 41 18.39 -9.67 -38.12
CA VAL A 41 18.86 -9.12 -36.83
C VAL A 41 17.87 -8.08 -36.30
N ILE A 42 17.41 -7.15 -37.13
CA ILE A 42 16.41 -6.15 -36.73
C ILE A 42 15.11 -6.83 -36.28
N LEU A 43 14.64 -7.83 -37.02
CA LEU A 43 13.42 -8.57 -36.67
C LEU A 43 13.56 -9.27 -35.32
N LEU A 44 14.72 -9.87 -35.04
CA LEU A 44 15.00 -10.51 -33.76
C LEU A 44 15.06 -9.49 -32.61
N LEU A 45 15.64 -8.31 -32.82
CA LEU A 45 15.64 -7.23 -31.83
C LEU A 45 14.23 -6.71 -31.54
N VAL A 46 13.43 -6.46 -32.59
CA VAL A 46 12.03 -6.02 -32.44
C VAL A 46 11.21 -7.10 -31.72
N TYR A 47 11.39 -8.37 -32.08
CA TYR A 47 10.72 -9.48 -31.41
C TYR A 47 11.11 -9.57 -29.93
N GLY A 48 12.40 -9.50 -29.60
CA GLY A 48 12.86 -9.52 -28.20
C GLY A 48 12.34 -8.34 -27.39
N TRP A 49 12.29 -7.15 -27.98
CA TRP A 49 11.71 -5.97 -27.33
C TRP A 49 10.21 -6.13 -27.08
N LEU A 50 9.47 -6.65 -28.05
CA LEU A 50 8.02 -6.88 -27.94
C LEU A 50 7.69 -8.00 -26.93
N ASP A 51 8.55 -9.02 -26.87
CA ASP A 51 8.39 -10.13 -25.93
C ASP A 51 8.46 -9.66 -24.48
N ILE A 52 9.52 -8.92 -24.14
CA ILE A 52 9.76 -8.40 -22.79
C ILE A 52 8.71 -7.35 -22.43
N ASN A 53 8.38 -6.43 -23.34
CA ASN A 53 7.55 -5.27 -23.02
C ASN A 53 6.03 -5.53 -23.10
N TYR A 54 5.59 -6.55 -23.84
CA TYR A 54 4.16 -6.79 -24.07
C TYR A 54 3.73 -8.23 -23.78
N LEU A 55 4.42 -9.21 -24.37
CA LEU A 55 3.98 -10.62 -24.28
C LEU A 55 4.19 -11.24 -22.89
N GLN A 56 5.24 -10.85 -22.16
CA GLN A 56 5.46 -11.31 -20.79
C GLN A 56 4.55 -10.58 -19.77
N LEU A 57 4.25 -9.30 -20.02
CA LEU A 57 3.44 -8.45 -19.13
C LEU A 57 1.95 -8.80 -19.14
N ASN A 58 1.44 -9.35 -20.24
CA ASN A 58 0.03 -9.71 -20.40
C ASN A 58 -0.30 -11.15 -19.99
N ARG A 59 0.61 -11.84 -19.30
CA ARG A 59 0.33 -13.19 -18.77
C ARG A 59 -0.47 -13.08 -17.46
N PRO A 60 -1.48 -13.93 -17.24
CA PRO A 60 -2.20 -13.95 -15.98
C PRO A 60 -1.35 -14.62 -14.89
N VAL A 61 -1.15 -13.93 -13.78
CA VAL A 61 -0.47 -14.44 -12.56
C VAL A 61 -1.45 -15.21 -11.67
N ALA A 62 -2.70 -14.75 -11.62
CA ALA A 62 -3.78 -15.41 -10.92
C ALA A 62 -5.11 -15.20 -11.65
N LYS A 63 -6.05 -16.13 -11.44
CA LYS A 63 -7.42 -16.03 -11.95
C LYS A 63 -8.40 -16.08 -10.78
N VAL A 64 -9.30 -15.12 -10.70
CA VAL A 64 -10.31 -14.98 -9.65
C VAL A 64 -11.68 -15.03 -10.32
N GLY A 65 -12.26 -16.23 -10.45
CA GLY A 65 -13.47 -16.42 -11.25
C GLY A 65 -13.22 -16.09 -12.72
N ASP A 66 -13.95 -15.10 -13.25
CA ASP A 66 -13.82 -14.62 -14.64
C ASP A 66 -12.79 -13.49 -14.80
N ALA A 67 -12.28 -12.91 -13.70
CA ALA A 67 -11.29 -11.85 -13.73
C ALA A 67 -9.86 -12.42 -13.70
N GLU A 68 -8.99 -11.90 -14.58
CA GLU A 68 -7.58 -12.28 -14.65
C GLU A 68 -6.69 -11.16 -14.11
N ILE A 69 -5.81 -11.50 -13.17
CA ILE A 69 -4.80 -10.59 -12.64
C ILE A 69 -3.55 -10.71 -13.51
N LEU A 70 -3.24 -9.67 -14.29
CA LEU A 70 -2.12 -9.64 -15.24
C LEU A 70 -0.78 -9.33 -14.56
N THR A 71 0.32 -9.85 -15.09
CA THR A 71 1.69 -9.61 -14.58
C THR A 71 2.02 -8.12 -14.51
N ARG A 72 1.62 -7.32 -15.50
CA ARG A 72 1.87 -5.87 -15.52
C ARG A 72 1.28 -5.15 -14.30
N ASP A 73 0.06 -5.55 -13.90
CA ASP A 73 -0.69 -4.88 -12.84
C ASP A 73 -0.13 -5.31 -11.48
N PHE A 74 0.19 -6.60 -11.36
CA PHE A 74 0.91 -7.16 -10.22
C PHE A 74 2.29 -6.50 -10.00
N GLU A 75 3.13 -6.44 -11.04
CA GLU A 75 4.47 -5.88 -10.93
C GLU A 75 4.44 -4.39 -10.58
N ALA A 76 3.51 -3.62 -11.17
CA ALA A 76 3.32 -2.22 -10.82
C ALA A 76 2.96 -2.04 -9.35
N ARG A 77 2.07 -2.88 -8.80
CA ARG A 77 1.70 -2.84 -7.39
C ARG A 77 2.82 -3.29 -6.46
N VAL A 78 3.58 -4.32 -6.81
CA VAL A 78 4.77 -4.73 -6.04
C VAL A 78 5.80 -3.61 -6.01
N ARG A 79 6.05 -2.95 -7.13
CA ARG A 79 6.96 -1.79 -7.19
C ARG A 79 6.46 -0.64 -6.31
N LEU A 80 5.17 -0.33 -6.34
CA LEU A 80 4.58 0.67 -5.45
C LEU A 80 4.72 0.28 -3.97
N GLN A 81 4.43 -0.96 -3.61
CA GLN A 81 4.53 -1.44 -2.23
C GLN A 81 5.97 -1.33 -1.72
N ARG A 82 6.96 -1.72 -2.54
CA ARG A 82 8.38 -1.54 -2.22
C ARG A 82 8.75 -0.07 -2.08
N GLN A 83 8.27 0.79 -2.96
CA GLN A 83 8.52 2.22 -2.88
C GLN A 83 7.92 2.83 -1.60
N SER A 84 6.73 2.38 -1.20
CA SER A 84 6.11 2.79 0.06
C SER A 84 6.99 2.44 1.27
N LEU A 85 7.50 1.20 1.33
CA LEU A 85 8.44 0.77 2.37
C LEU A 85 9.74 1.59 2.38
N LEU A 86 10.30 1.86 1.20
CA LEU A 86 11.50 2.71 1.09
C LEU A 86 11.24 4.15 1.52
N ASN A 87 10.08 4.70 1.19
CA ASN A 87 9.67 6.04 1.63
C ASN A 87 9.53 6.08 3.16
N GLN A 88 8.92 5.05 3.75
CA GLN A 88 8.80 4.93 5.21
C GLN A 88 10.17 4.80 5.89
N TYR A 89 11.08 3.99 5.34
CA TYR A 89 12.46 3.89 5.82
C TYR A 89 13.17 5.26 5.76
N GLY A 90 13.04 5.98 4.65
CA GLY A 90 13.61 7.32 4.48
C GLY A 90 13.05 8.33 5.48
N GLN A 91 11.74 8.27 5.76
CA GLN A 91 11.09 9.11 6.77
C GLN A 91 11.65 8.84 8.17
N TYR A 92 11.82 7.58 8.57
CA TYR A 92 12.44 7.26 9.86
C TYR A 92 13.88 7.76 9.97
N LYS A 93 14.68 7.62 8.90
CA LYS A 93 16.04 8.15 8.88
C LYS A 93 16.09 9.67 8.97
N GLN A 94 15.10 10.37 8.40
CA GLN A 94 14.98 11.82 8.55
C GLN A 94 14.61 12.22 9.98
N TYR A 95 13.70 11.49 10.62
CA TYR A 95 13.34 11.74 12.02
C TYR A 95 14.47 11.46 13.00
N GLU A 96 15.25 10.40 12.78
CA GLU A 96 16.45 10.10 13.56
C GLU A 96 17.47 11.26 13.46
N GLN A 97 17.68 11.81 12.26
CA GLN A 97 18.61 12.92 12.04
C GLN A 97 18.14 14.24 12.67
N PHE A 98 16.84 14.55 12.59
CA PHE A 98 16.33 15.85 13.05
C PHE A 98 15.97 15.87 14.54
N PHE A 99 15.49 14.75 15.07
CA PHE A 99 14.98 14.65 16.45
C PHE A 99 15.83 13.76 17.36
N GLY A 100 16.83 13.03 16.83
CA GLY A 100 17.71 12.17 17.63
C GLY A 100 17.00 10.96 18.26
N MET A 101 15.82 10.60 17.76
CA MET A 101 15.05 9.44 18.22
C MET A 101 15.54 8.14 17.57
N ASP A 102 15.64 7.07 18.35
CA ASP A 102 16.04 5.76 17.85
C ASP A 102 14.86 5.04 17.16
N PHE A 103 14.98 4.82 15.85
CA PHE A 103 14.06 4.04 15.03
C PHE A 103 14.73 2.77 14.45
N SER A 104 15.80 2.28 15.08
CA SER A 104 16.56 1.12 14.63
C SER A 104 15.69 -0.14 14.50
N ALA A 105 14.77 -0.39 15.44
CA ALA A 105 13.88 -1.54 15.40
C ALA A 105 12.93 -1.50 14.19
N GLN A 106 12.31 -0.34 13.92
CA GLN A 106 11.38 -0.16 12.80
C GLN A 106 12.11 -0.24 11.46
N THR A 107 13.28 0.38 11.37
CA THR A 107 14.10 0.35 10.14
C THR A 107 14.61 -1.07 9.83
N GLN A 108 15.05 -1.82 10.84
CA GLN A 108 15.42 -3.24 10.67
C GLN A 108 14.25 -4.11 10.22
N GLN A 109 13.04 -3.86 10.73
CA GLN A 109 11.84 -4.58 10.26
C GLN A 109 11.55 -4.30 8.78
N ILE A 110 11.68 -3.05 8.33
CA ILE A 110 11.50 -2.70 6.92
C ILE A 110 12.58 -3.34 6.05
N GLU A 111 13.84 -3.32 6.50
CA GLU A 111 14.94 -3.98 5.80
C GLU A 111 14.71 -5.49 5.66
N ALA A 112 14.23 -6.15 6.72
CA ALA A 112 13.89 -7.57 6.70
C ALA A 112 12.76 -7.88 5.70
N GLN A 113 11.74 -7.02 5.60
CA GLN A 113 10.68 -7.17 4.60
C GLN A 113 11.22 -6.97 3.17
N LEU A 114 12.05 -5.94 2.95
CA LEU A 114 12.67 -5.67 1.65
C LEU A 114 13.67 -6.75 1.23
N ALA A 115 14.28 -7.46 2.18
CA ALA A 115 15.21 -8.56 1.94
C ALA A 115 14.53 -9.81 1.38
N VAL A 116 13.20 -9.94 1.53
CA VAL A 116 12.42 -11.08 1.03
C VAL A 116 11.40 -10.58 -0.01
N PRO A 117 11.79 -10.44 -1.30
CA PRO A 117 10.89 -9.96 -2.34
C PRO A 117 9.65 -10.83 -2.55
N GLU A 118 9.77 -12.13 -2.28
CA GLU A 118 8.67 -13.10 -2.41
C GLU A 118 7.49 -12.77 -1.48
N SER A 119 7.75 -12.41 -0.21
CA SER A 119 6.70 -12.11 0.75
C SER A 119 5.94 -10.83 0.38
N ILE A 120 6.65 -9.83 -0.16
CA ILE A 120 6.03 -8.62 -0.72
C ILE A 120 5.17 -8.99 -1.93
N GLY A 121 5.69 -9.84 -2.83
CA GLY A 121 4.92 -10.34 -3.97
C GLY A 121 3.66 -11.08 -3.54
N GLN A 122 3.77 -11.99 -2.58
CA GLN A 122 2.63 -12.77 -2.09
C GLN A 122 1.56 -11.89 -1.45
N SER A 123 1.95 -10.98 -0.55
CA SER A 123 0.99 -10.07 0.10
C SER A 123 0.28 -9.15 -0.89
N VAL A 124 0.98 -8.65 -1.90
CA VAL A 124 0.36 -7.86 -2.98
C VAL A 124 -0.59 -8.72 -3.82
N LEU A 125 -0.21 -9.97 -4.13
CA LEU A 125 -1.07 -10.87 -4.89
C LEU A 125 -2.35 -11.20 -4.13
N GLU A 126 -2.23 -11.55 -2.84
CA GLU A 126 -3.36 -11.80 -1.94
C GLU A 126 -4.29 -10.58 -1.87
N GLN A 127 -3.73 -9.38 -1.66
CA GLN A 127 -4.52 -8.15 -1.67
C GLN A 127 -5.26 -7.94 -3.00
N MET A 128 -4.61 -8.17 -4.14
CA MET A 128 -5.27 -8.05 -5.45
C MET A 128 -6.40 -9.06 -5.62
N ILE A 129 -6.22 -10.29 -5.12
CA ILE A 129 -7.26 -11.33 -5.14
C ILE A 129 -8.45 -10.90 -4.29
N ASP A 130 -8.20 -10.42 -3.08
CA ASP A 130 -9.24 -9.96 -2.16
C ASP A 130 -10.02 -8.77 -2.74
N GLU A 131 -9.33 -7.81 -3.36
CA GLU A 131 -9.97 -6.69 -4.04
C GLU A 131 -10.90 -7.14 -5.18
N GLU A 132 -10.48 -8.11 -6.00
CA GLU A 132 -11.35 -8.66 -7.05
C GLU A 132 -12.55 -9.40 -6.46
N LEU A 133 -12.36 -10.16 -5.39
CA LEU A 133 -13.44 -10.86 -4.71
C LEU A 133 -14.47 -9.87 -4.13
N ILE A 134 -14.00 -8.78 -3.51
CA ILE A 134 -14.85 -7.70 -3.00
C ILE A 134 -15.61 -7.03 -4.15
N ARG A 135 -14.97 -6.75 -5.28
CA ARG A 135 -15.66 -6.15 -6.45
C ARG A 135 -16.74 -7.07 -7.00
N GLN A 136 -16.48 -8.37 -7.08
CA GLN A 136 -17.46 -9.35 -7.54
C GLN A 136 -18.67 -9.41 -6.60
N GLU A 137 -18.43 -9.41 -5.29
CA GLU A 137 -19.51 -9.42 -4.31
C GLU A 137 -20.28 -8.10 -4.27
N ALA A 138 -19.59 -6.96 -4.39
CA ALA A 138 -20.20 -5.65 -4.51
C ALA A 138 -21.12 -5.56 -5.74
N ALA A 139 -20.68 -6.05 -6.90
CA ALA A 139 -21.48 -6.10 -8.11
C ALA A 139 -22.73 -6.98 -7.95
N LYS A 140 -22.60 -8.16 -7.31
CA LYS A 140 -23.75 -9.03 -7.00
C LYS A 140 -24.77 -8.35 -6.09
N ARG A 141 -24.31 -7.51 -5.16
CA ARG A 141 -25.14 -6.74 -4.23
C ARG A 141 -25.66 -5.43 -4.82
N GLY A 142 -25.31 -5.10 -6.06
CA GLY A 142 -25.69 -3.84 -6.69
C GLY A 142 -25.05 -2.61 -6.04
N ILE A 143 -23.91 -2.78 -5.35
CA ILE A 143 -23.15 -1.67 -4.76
C ILE A 143 -22.35 -1.01 -5.87
N THR A 144 -22.72 0.22 -6.23
CA THR A 144 -22.04 1.05 -7.23
C THR A 144 -21.68 2.39 -6.63
N VAL A 145 -20.47 2.87 -6.91
CA VAL A 145 -20.00 4.19 -6.45
C VAL A 145 -20.14 5.20 -7.58
N SER A 146 -20.74 6.35 -7.29
CA SER A 146 -20.86 7.46 -8.24
C SER A 146 -19.60 8.35 -8.22
N GLU A 147 -19.35 9.10 -9.30
CA GLU A 147 -18.21 10.04 -9.36
C GLU A 147 -18.38 11.18 -8.34
N GLU A 148 -19.62 11.60 -8.09
CA GLU A 148 -19.95 12.62 -7.11
C GLU A 148 -19.61 12.17 -5.69
N GLU A 149 -20.02 10.96 -5.30
CA GLU A 149 -19.70 10.36 -4.00
C GLU A 149 -18.19 10.16 -3.83
N LEU A 150 -17.50 9.75 -4.89
CA LEU A 150 -16.05 9.61 -4.90
C LEU A 150 -15.36 10.97 -4.66
N ASN A 151 -15.79 12.00 -5.40
CA ASN A 151 -15.22 13.34 -5.29
C ASN A 151 -15.51 13.96 -3.92
N GLU A 152 -16.72 13.79 -3.39
CA GLU A 152 -17.08 14.20 -2.03
C GLU A 152 -16.20 13.50 -0.99
N THR A 153 -15.97 12.20 -1.12
CA THR A 153 -15.08 11.42 -0.23
C THR A 153 -13.64 11.90 -0.29
N VAL A 154 -13.11 12.16 -1.49
CA VAL A 154 -11.75 12.70 -1.67
C VAL A 154 -11.63 14.08 -1.05
N GLN A 155 -12.61 14.97 -1.28
CA GLN A 155 -12.64 16.32 -0.71
C GLN A 155 -12.73 16.29 0.82
N ALA A 156 -13.58 15.42 1.37
CA ALA A 156 -13.70 15.20 2.80
C ALA A 156 -12.36 14.70 3.40
N GLY A 157 -11.59 13.90 2.66
CA GLY A 157 -10.24 13.48 3.06
C GLY A 157 -9.22 14.64 3.18
N PHE A 158 -9.52 15.81 2.61
CA PHE A 158 -8.75 17.04 2.74
C PHE A 158 -9.47 18.11 3.59
N ASP A 159 -10.48 17.73 4.36
CA ASP A 159 -11.34 18.65 5.13
C ASP A 159 -12.01 19.75 4.28
N PHE A 160 -12.16 19.51 2.97
CA PHE A 160 -12.77 20.44 2.04
C PHE A 160 -14.25 20.08 1.84
N PHE A 161 -15.14 20.99 2.23
CA PHE A 161 -16.58 20.78 2.18
C PHE A 161 -17.27 21.93 1.42
N PRO A 162 -17.30 21.90 0.08
CA PRO A 162 -17.82 23.02 -0.71
C PRO A 162 -19.32 23.25 -0.48
N ASN A 163 -20.06 22.22 -0.08
CA ASN A 163 -21.49 22.27 0.21
C ASN A 163 -21.81 22.27 1.73
N GLY A 164 -20.80 22.49 2.58
CA GLY A 164 -20.92 22.36 4.05
C GLY A 164 -20.58 20.95 4.55
N THR A 165 -20.28 20.82 5.84
CA THR A 165 -19.88 19.54 6.45
C THR A 165 -21.06 18.56 6.42
N PRO A 166 -20.88 17.31 5.96
CA PRO A 166 -21.95 16.33 5.99
C PRO A 166 -22.42 16.15 7.44
N THR A 167 -23.70 16.43 7.68
CA THR A 167 -24.32 16.13 8.98
C THR A 167 -24.42 14.61 9.09
N PRO A 168 -23.98 13.98 10.19
CA PRO A 168 -24.06 12.53 10.32
C PRO A 168 -25.50 12.07 10.14
N SER A 169 -25.72 11.26 9.09
CA SER A 169 -27.00 10.59 8.90
C SER A 169 -27.09 9.43 9.90
N VAL A 170 -28.20 9.34 10.64
CA VAL A 170 -28.46 8.17 11.47
C VAL A 170 -28.69 6.98 10.56
N THR A 171 -27.69 6.09 10.46
CA THR A 171 -27.88 4.79 9.82
C THR A 171 -28.97 4.05 10.60
N PRO A 172 -30.11 3.69 9.99
CA PRO A 172 -31.14 2.94 10.67
C PRO A 172 -30.52 1.64 11.19
N THR A 173 -30.56 1.45 12.51
CA THR A 173 -30.21 0.15 13.08
C THR A 173 -31.32 -0.82 12.68
N GLU A 174 -30.98 -1.85 11.93
CA GLU A 174 -31.93 -2.91 11.59
C GLU A 174 -32.32 -3.63 12.88
N ILE A 175 -33.55 -3.38 13.34
CA ILE A 175 -34.10 -4.02 14.54
C ILE A 175 -34.61 -5.38 14.10
N GLU A 176 -33.89 -6.44 14.45
CA GLU A 176 -34.39 -7.81 14.31
C GLU A 176 -35.45 -8.03 15.40
N TYR A 177 -36.72 -7.99 15.01
CA TYR A 177 -37.81 -8.33 15.92
C TYR A 177 -37.80 -9.83 16.17
N PRO A 178 -37.93 -10.30 17.44
CA PRO A 178 -38.12 -11.71 17.70
C PRO A 178 -39.37 -12.21 16.96
N ASP A 179 -39.23 -13.32 16.24
CA ASP A 179 -40.36 -14.04 15.66
C ASP A 179 -41.27 -14.51 16.81
N ASN A 180 -42.35 -13.77 17.04
CA ASN A 180 -43.24 -14.00 18.17
C ASN A 180 -44.02 -15.29 17.92
N SER A 181 -43.50 -16.41 18.41
CA SER A 181 -44.20 -17.70 18.38
C SER A 181 -45.63 -17.55 18.93
N PRO A 182 -46.66 -18.13 18.30
CA PRO A 182 -48.07 -17.95 18.69
C PRO A 182 -48.40 -18.36 20.14
N GLU A 183 -47.47 -18.97 20.87
CA GLU A 183 -47.62 -19.34 22.28
C GLU A 183 -47.60 -18.14 23.24
N ILE A 184 -46.90 -17.04 22.92
CA ILE A 184 -46.83 -15.86 23.83
C ILE A 184 -48.17 -15.11 23.90
N PHE A 185 -49.00 -15.17 22.85
CA PHE A 185 -50.35 -14.60 22.86
C PHE A 185 -51.32 -15.35 23.79
N LYS A 186 -51.02 -16.60 24.16
CA LYS A 186 -51.85 -17.35 25.12
C LYS A 186 -51.59 -16.94 26.57
N LEU A 187 -50.46 -16.29 26.86
CA LEU A 187 -50.10 -15.81 28.20
C LEU A 187 -50.68 -14.41 28.51
N VAL A 188 -51.12 -13.66 27.50
CA VAL A 188 -51.72 -12.32 27.65
C VAL A 188 -53.25 -12.42 27.72
N THR A 189 -53.78 -13.02 28.79
CA THR A 189 -55.22 -12.97 29.12
C THR A 189 -55.46 -12.44 30.55
N ALA A 190 -54.78 -11.35 30.91
CA ALA A 190 -55.07 -10.63 32.14
C ALA A 190 -55.30 -9.14 31.82
N THR A 191 -56.50 -8.85 31.33
CA THR A 191 -57.00 -7.47 31.23
C THR A 191 -57.30 -6.97 32.65
N LEU A 192 -56.39 -6.19 33.24
CA LEU A 192 -56.74 -5.36 34.39
C LEU A 192 -57.48 -4.13 33.86
N GLN A 193 -58.77 -4.07 34.13
CA GLN A 193 -59.62 -2.93 33.80
C GLN A 193 -59.28 -1.77 34.75
N PHE A 194 -58.50 -0.80 34.29
CA PHE A 194 -58.31 0.48 34.97
C PHE A 194 -59.46 1.42 34.60
N THR A 195 -60.25 1.80 35.59
CA THR A 195 -61.26 2.87 35.50
C THR A 195 -60.55 4.20 35.31
N ALA A 196 -60.93 4.95 34.27
CA ALA A 196 -60.42 6.29 34.01
C ALA A 196 -60.79 7.26 35.15
N THR A 197 -59.78 7.82 35.81
CA THR A 197 -59.93 8.94 36.75
C THR A 197 -59.58 10.25 36.03
N ALA A 198 -60.33 11.28 36.38
CA ALA A 198 -60.55 12.53 35.67
C ALA A 198 -59.32 13.29 35.11
N GLU A 199 -59.50 13.71 33.86
CA GLU A 199 -59.19 15.01 33.27
C GLU A 199 -58.45 16.02 34.17
N SER A 200 -57.19 16.29 33.85
CA SER A 200 -56.48 17.49 34.29
C SER A 200 -56.33 18.44 33.11
N THR A 201 -57.21 19.44 33.06
CA THR A 201 -57.08 20.63 32.21
C THR A 201 -55.81 21.40 32.59
N SER A 202 -54.81 21.43 31.71
CA SER A 202 -53.72 22.41 31.76
C SER A 202 -54.03 23.54 30.77
N THR A 203 -54.53 24.65 31.30
CA THR A 203 -54.53 25.95 30.63
C THR A 203 -53.21 26.64 30.94
N ALA A 204 -52.41 26.96 29.92
CA ALA A 204 -51.61 28.19 29.87
C ALA A 204 -50.96 28.36 28.49
N THR A 205 -51.52 29.29 27.72
CA THR A 205 -50.90 29.98 26.59
C THR A 205 -49.71 30.82 27.06
N ALA A 206 -48.56 30.68 26.39
CA ALA A 206 -47.59 31.78 26.24
C ALA A 206 -46.72 31.54 25.00
N GLN A 207 -47.01 32.31 23.95
CA GLN A 207 -46.15 32.55 22.79
C GLN A 207 -44.94 33.41 23.21
N PRO A 208 -43.71 33.10 22.79
CA PRO A 208 -42.66 34.10 22.72
C PRO A 208 -42.44 34.56 21.27
N THR A 209 -42.72 35.84 21.03
CA THR A 209 -42.17 36.62 19.91
C THR A 209 -41.26 37.69 20.51
N VAL A 210 -39.98 37.68 20.14
CA VAL A 210 -38.99 38.78 20.06
C VAL A 210 -37.71 38.10 19.55
N ASP A 211 -37.29 38.25 18.29
CA ASP A 211 -36.81 39.41 17.55
C ASP A 211 -35.61 40.17 18.20
N SER A 212 -34.50 40.14 17.47
CA SER A 212 -33.37 41.08 17.39
C SER A 212 -32.28 41.18 18.49
N THR A 213 -31.07 40.76 18.07
CA THR A 213 -29.82 41.56 17.96
C THR A 213 -29.10 42.11 19.21
N ALA A 214 -27.90 41.57 19.49
CA ALA A 214 -26.70 42.30 19.95
C ALA A 214 -25.46 41.38 19.77
N THR A 215 -24.57 41.65 18.81
CA THR A 215 -23.27 42.33 18.97
C THR A 215 -22.19 41.47 19.66
N VAL A 216 -21.16 41.15 18.88
CA VAL A 216 -19.94 40.44 19.25
C VAL A 216 -18.91 41.44 19.81
N GLU A 217 -18.29 41.12 20.95
CA GLU A 217 -16.92 41.55 21.28
C GLU A 217 -16.24 40.51 22.20
N PRO A 218 -14.99 40.08 21.93
CA PRO A 218 -14.26 39.13 22.76
C PRO A 218 -13.26 39.83 23.69
N SER A 219 -13.17 39.44 24.96
CA SER A 219 -11.98 39.70 25.78
C SER A 219 -11.99 38.89 27.09
N ALA A 220 -11.04 37.96 27.22
CA ALA A 220 -10.10 37.87 28.35
C ALA A 220 -9.42 36.49 28.40
N THR A 221 -8.13 36.49 28.11
CA THR A 221 -7.11 35.53 28.54
C THR A 221 -7.19 35.24 30.04
N PRO A 222 -6.91 34.00 30.48
CA PRO A 222 -6.12 33.83 31.69
C PRO A 222 -4.80 33.09 31.41
N THR A 223 -3.73 33.75 31.85
CA THR A 223 -2.34 33.32 31.82
C THR A 223 -1.98 32.74 33.19
N GLN A 224 -1.32 31.57 33.15
CA GLN A 224 -0.39 30.95 34.14
C GLN A 224 -0.93 30.41 35.47
N THR A 225 -0.50 29.19 35.81
CA THR A 225 0.64 28.97 36.74
C THR A 225 1.02 27.49 36.82
N ALA A 226 2.31 27.21 36.61
CA ALA A 226 2.95 25.93 36.85
C ALA A 226 3.18 25.70 38.35
N THR A 227 3.04 24.47 38.82
CA THR A 227 3.75 23.98 40.01
C THR A 227 4.05 22.50 39.78
N ALA A 228 5.33 22.19 39.60
CA ALA A 228 5.86 20.84 39.66
C ALA A 228 6.09 20.46 41.13
N THR A 229 5.78 19.23 41.51
CA THR A 229 6.44 18.54 42.63
C THR A 229 6.52 17.05 42.29
N VAL A 230 7.73 16.51 42.44
CA VAL A 230 8.18 15.17 42.03
C VAL A 230 8.04 14.18 43.18
N THR A 231 7.95 12.89 42.83
CA THR A 231 8.47 11.70 43.55
C THR A 231 7.45 10.91 44.38
N LEU A 232 7.23 9.64 44.02
CA LEU A 232 7.71 8.46 44.77
C LEU A 232 7.65 7.20 43.88
N GLU A 233 8.71 6.39 43.97
CA GLU A 233 9.08 5.20 43.18
C GLU A 233 8.35 3.90 43.62
N PRO A 234 8.52 2.76 42.89
CA PRO A 234 7.57 1.64 42.85
C PRO A 234 7.66 0.67 44.04
N THR A 235 6.51 0.13 44.44
CA THR A 235 6.44 -1.00 45.40
C THR A 235 6.24 -2.31 44.66
N VAL A 236 7.29 -3.14 44.64
CA VAL A 236 7.24 -4.57 44.37
C VAL A 236 6.77 -5.32 45.62
N THR A 237 5.85 -6.27 45.48
CA THR A 237 5.46 -7.20 46.56
C THR A 237 5.91 -8.62 46.18
N PRO A 238 6.74 -9.30 46.98
CA PRO A 238 7.04 -10.72 46.80
C PRO A 238 6.00 -11.62 47.47
N THR A 239 5.52 -12.62 46.74
CA THR A 239 4.77 -13.77 47.30
C THR A 239 5.77 -14.80 47.84
N SER A 240 5.60 -15.19 49.11
CA SER A 240 6.31 -16.30 49.75
C SER A 240 5.43 -17.56 49.80
N GLY A 241 6.05 -18.74 49.82
CA GLY A 241 5.43 -19.99 50.27
C GLY A 241 6.31 -21.23 49.99
N PRO A 242 6.47 -22.18 50.93
CA PRO A 242 7.76 -22.81 51.24
C PRO A 242 7.84 -24.31 50.91
N ASP A 243 9.05 -24.89 50.86
CA ASP A 243 9.32 -26.08 51.68
C ASP A 243 10.82 -26.33 51.94
N ARG A 244 11.09 -26.92 53.10
CA ARG A 244 12.39 -27.22 53.71
C ARG A 244 12.84 -28.62 53.32
N ASP A 245 14.15 -28.85 53.10
CA ASP A 245 14.82 -29.96 53.78
C ASP A 245 16.38 -29.95 53.70
N ALA A 246 16.96 -30.26 54.87
CA ALA A 246 18.25 -30.91 55.18
C ALA A 246 19.64 -30.34 54.77
N LEU A 247 20.40 -29.96 55.82
CA LEU A 247 21.88 -29.95 56.04
C LEU A 247 22.55 -31.36 55.88
N PRO A 248 23.89 -31.58 56.08
CA PRO A 248 25.05 -30.69 56.33
C PRO A 248 26.38 -31.02 55.58
N ASP A 249 27.32 -30.05 55.64
CA ASP A 249 28.79 -30.13 55.92
C ASP A 249 29.69 -31.25 55.34
N LEU A 250 30.73 -30.87 54.56
CA LEU A 250 32.05 -31.51 54.63
C LEU A 250 33.19 -30.63 54.06
N HIS A 251 34.14 -30.31 54.94
CA HIS A 251 35.52 -29.89 54.71
C HIS A 251 36.24 -30.61 53.55
N ALA A 252 37.02 -29.88 52.73
CA ALA A 252 38.42 -30.23 52.41
C ALA A 252 39.19 -29.15 51.60
N HIS A 253 40.43 -28.95 52.03
CA HIS A 253 41.52 -28.15 51.48
C HIS A 253 41.86 -28.43 49.99
N HIS A 254 42.35 -27.44 49.24
CA HIS A 254 43.77 -27.36 48.84
C HIS A 254 44.14 -26.03 48.14
N ALA A 255 45.37 -25.62 48.40
CA ALA A 255 46.02 -24.37 48.03
C ALA A 255 46.49 -24.26 46.57
N GLY A 256 46.74 -23.02 46.10
CA GLY A 256 47.58 -22.77 44.92
C GLY A 256 47.56 -21.33 44.39
N ARG A 257 48.24 -20.40 45.08
CA ARG A 257 48.59 -19.06 44.59
C ARG A 257 49.92 -19.16 43.80
N ILE A 258 50.02 -18.78 42.52
CA ILE A 258 51.24 -18.17 41.90
C ILE A 258 50.90 -17.28 40.68
N ARG A 259 51.29 -15.99 40.82
CA ARG A 259 51.86 -14.97 39.90
C ARG A 259 51.94 -15.29 38.38
N LYS A 260 51.49 -14.41 37.46
CA LYS A 260 52.03 -13.10 36.98
C LYS A 260 52.96 -13.24 35.75
N ASP A 261 52.68 -12.41 34.75
CA ASP A 261 53.52 -11.92 33.63
C ASP A 261 53.63 -12.74 32.32
N ALA A 262 53.13 -12.17 31.21
CA ALA A 262 53.76 -12.06 29.87
C ALA A 262 52.74 -11.41 28.90
N ARG A 263 52.87 -10.14 28.50
CA ARG A 263 53.68 -9.61 27.38
C ARG A 263 53.52 -10.36 26.04
N GLY A 264 52.93 -9.66 25.06
CA GLY A 264 53.32 -9.72 23.64
C GLY A 264 52.29 -10.31 22.67
N TYR A 265 52.01 -9.55 21.61
CA TYR A 265 51.92 -9.89 20.17
C TYR A 265 50.95 -8.89 19.53
N ARG A 266 51.49 -7.82 18.95
CA ARG A 266 51.73 -7.57 17.51
C ARG A 266 50.44 -7.29 16.74
#